data_AF-A0A942RSX9-F1
#
_entry.id   AF-A0A942RSX9-F1
#
_cell.length_a   1.000
_cell.length_b   1.000
_cell.length_c   1.000
_cell.angle_alpha   90.00
_cell.angle_beta   90.00
_cell.angle_gamma   90.00
#
_symmetry.space_group_name_H-M   'P 1'
#
loop_
_entity.id
_entity.type
_entity.pdbx_description
1 polymer ?
#
loop_
_entity_poly.entity_id
_entity_poly.type
_entity_poly.pdbx_seq_one_letter_code
_entity_poly.pdbx_strand_id
1 'polypeptide(L)'
;MRKISIFIAIFLVSCNVSKSKIECNENQKFKKLFFSHIANIDQNITIFHGEKFIQSVIFISNYAPTSTNEIMNYSRTYPFGVYEKDRKKWIEWYEKNKCNNIQIKKKHIIPEAYIK
;
A
#
# COMPACT_ATOMS: atom_id res chain seq x y z
N MET A 1 13.58 39.74 -54.15
CA MET A 1 13.45 39.10 -52.83
C MET A 1 12.59 37.85 -52.99
N ARG A 2 13.20 36.66 -53.07
CA ARG A 2 12.48 35.40 -53.23
C ARG A 2 12.95 34.46 -52.11
N LYS A 3 12.00 34.07 -51.26
CA LYS A 3 12.22 33.44 -49.95
C LYS A 3 12.79 32.02 -50.14
N ILE A 4 13.90 31.74 -49.46
CA ILE A 4 14.51 30.41 -49.35
C ILE A 4 13.69 29.63 -48.32
N SER A 5 12.99 28.58 -48.76
CA SER A 5 12.33 27.64 -47.85
C SER A 5 13.35 26.61 -47.36
N ILE A 6 13.79 26.76 -46.12
CA ILE A 6 14.64 25.79 -45.43
C ILE A 6 13.73 24.68 -44.89
N PHE A 7 13.78 23.50 -45.51
CA PHE A 7 13.17 22.28 -44.95
C PHE A 7 14.07 21.75 -43.83
N ILE A 8 13.69 22.01 -42.58
CA ILE A 8 14.31 21.43 -41.39
C ILE A 8 13.76 20.01 -41.24
N ALA A 9 14.56 19.01 -41.62
CA ALA A 9 14.30 17.61 -41.33
C ALA A 9 14.52 17.36 -39.83
N ILE A 10 13.43 17.37 -39.07
CA ILE A 10 13.44 16.97 -37.65
C ILE A 10 13.59 15.45 -37.63
N PHE A 11 14.83 15.00 -37.38
CA PHE A 11 15.14 13.63 -37.02
C PHE A 11 14.36 13.26 -35.75
N LEU A 12 13.31 12.46 -35.91
CA LEU A 12 12.67 11.75 -34.81
C LEU A 12 13.64 10.65 -34.33
N VAL A 13 14.56 11.03 -33.45
CA VAL A 13 15.36 10.07 -32.69
C VAL A 13 14.41 9.42 -31.68
N SER A 14 13.78 8.33 -32.10
CA SER A 14 13.06 7.43 -31.20
C SER A 14 14.07 6.73 -30.30
N CYS A 15 14.37 7.34 -29.14
CA CYS A 15 15.05 6.64 -28.05
C CYS A 15 14.11 5.53 -27.53
N ASN A 16 14.27 4.32 -28.06
CA ASN A 16 13.87 3.11 -27.32
C ASN A 16 14.82 2.98 -26.13
N VAL A 17 14.52 3.68 -25.04
CA VAL A 17 15.08 3.35 -23.73
C VAL A 17 14.62 1.92 -23.46
N SER A 18 15.50 0.95 -23.66
CA SER A 18 15.29 -0.37 -23.09
C SER A 18 15.33 -0.17 -21.58
N LYS A 19 14.17 0.06 -20.97
CA LYS A 19 14.02 -0.13 -19.54
C LYS A 19 14.45 -1.56 -19.31
N SER A 20 15.60 -1.76 -18.66
CA SER A 20 15.93 -3.07 -18.11
C SER A 20 14.67 -3.54 -17.41
N LYS A 21 14.18 -4.71 -17.81
CA LYS A 21 12.96 -5.29 -17.25
C LYS A 21 13.32 -5.57 -15.79
N ILE A 22 13.06 -4.62 -14.90
CA ILE A 22 13.27 -4.81 -13.46
C ILE A 22 12.41 -6.02 -13.14
N GLU A 23 13.06 -7.13 -12.85
CA GLU A 23 12.39 -8.38 -12.57
C GLU A 23 11.64 -8.19 -11.24
N CYS A 24 10.31 -8.05 -11.34
CA CYS A 24 9.47 -7.85 -10.17
C CYS A 24 9.35 -9.17 -9.42
N ASN A 25 10.04 -9.28 -8.29
CA ASN A 25 9.96 -10.44 -7.44
C ASN A 25 8.82 -10.27 -6.41
N GLU A 26 7.59 -10.50 -6.85
CA GLU A 26 6.40 -10.42 -5.98
C GLU A 26 6.22 -11.70 -5.16
N ASN A 27 6.20 -11.56 -3.83
CA ASN A 27 5.87 -12.66 -2.94
C ASN A 27 4.35 -12.92 -2.92
N GLN A 28 3.90 -13.94 -3.67
CA GLN A 28 2.48 -14.29 -3.78
C GLN A 28 1.84 -14.71 -2.45
N LYS A 29 2.62 -15.30 -1.53
CA LYS A 29 2.11 -15.68 -0.21
C LYS A 29 1.84 -14.44 0.63
N PHE A 30 2.78 -13.49 0.63
CA PHE A 30 2.60 -12.20 1.30
C PHE A 30 1.40 -11.44 0.73
N LYS A 31 1.26 -11.37 -0.60
CA LYS A 31 0.11 -10.76 -1.27
C LYS A 31 -1.23 -11.28 -0.74
N LYS A 32 -1.43 -12.59 -0.80
CA LYS A 32 -2.68 -13.24 -0.36
C LYS A 32 -2.98 -12.90 1.10
N LEU A 33 -1.96 -12.97 1.96
CA LEU A 33 -2.11 -12.67 3.38
C LEU A 33 -2.45 -11.19 3.62
N PHE A 34 -1.69 -10.29 3.01
CA PHE A 34 -1.90 -8.84 3.12
C PHE A 34 -3.32 -8.43 2.71
N PHE A 35 -3.78 -8.88 1.54
CA PHE A 35 -5.13 -8.56 1.07
C PHE A 35 -6.23 -9.29 1.85
N SER A 36 -5.97 -10.46 2.43
CA SER A 36 -6.93 -11.11 3.32
C SER A 36 -7.18 -10.31 4.60
N HIS A 37 -6.14 -9.69 5.17
CA HIS A 37 -6.28 -8.81 6.33
C HIS A 37 -7.01 -7.51 5.96
N ILE A 38 -6.70 -6.90 4.81
CA ILE A 38 -7.48 -5.76 4.30
C ILE A 38 -8.95 -6.15 4.12
N ALA A 39 -9.25 -7.27 3.46
CA ALA A 39 -10.62 -7.72 3.26
C ALA A 39 -11.38 -7.93 4.58
N ASN A 40 -10.70 -8.48 5.59
CA ASN A 40 -11.29 -8.64 6.92
C ASN A 40 -11.57 -7.28 7.58
N ILE A 41 -10.69 -6.29 7.43
CA ILE A 41 -10.94 -4.91 7.91
C ILE A 41 -12.13 -4.31 7.16
N ASP A 42 -12.11 -4.35 5.82
CA ASP A 42 -13.15 -3.79 4.95
C ASP A 42 -14.55 -4.34 5.30
N GLN A 43 -14.65 -5.64 5.59
CA GLN A 43 -15.92 -6.30 5.96
C GLN A 43 -16.43 -5.90 7.35
N ASN A 44 -15.55 -5.55 8.27
CA ASN A 44 -15.89 -5.38 9.68
C ASN A 44 -15.81 -3.91 10.16
N ILE A 45 -15.30 -2.98 9.33
CA ILE A 45 -15.06 -1.59 9.71
C ILE A 45 -16.30 -0.86 10.23
N THR A 46 -17.49 -1.15 9.68
CA THR A 46 -18.76 -0.57 10.15
C THR A 46 -19.59 -1.51 11.03
N ILE A 47 -19.12 -2.73 11.26
CA ILE A 47 -19.91 -3.79 11.91
C ILE A 47 -19.39 -4.07 13.32
N PHE A 48 -18.14 -4.54 13.44
CA PHE A 48 -17.61 -5.03 14.71
C PHE A 48 -16.07 -5.06 14.73
N HIS A 49 -15.45 -4.39 15.70
CA HIS A 49 -14.00 -4.32 15.86
C HIS A 49 -13.46 -5.39 16.82
N GLY A 50 -13.80 -6.65 16.56
CA GLY A 50 -13.39 -7.80 17.37
C GLY A 50 -11.91 -8.19 17.23
N GLU A 51 -11.52 -9.28 17.87
CA GLU A 51 -10.12 -9.75 17.90
C GLU A 51 -9.52 -9.92 16.50
N LYS A 52 -10.23 -10.56 15.57
CA LYS A 52 -9.74 -10.76 14.19
C LYS A 52 -9.54 -9.44 13.43
N PHE A 53 -10.41 -8.46 13.68
CA PHE A 53 -10.28 -7.11 13.11
C PHE A 53 -9.00 -6.45 13.66
N ILE A 54 -8.84 -6.45 14.99
CA ILE A 54 -7.66 -5.89 15.67
C ILE A 54 -6.38 -6.57 15.17
N GLN A 55 -6.34 -7.90 15.11
CA GLN A 55 -5.20 -8.65 14.58
C GLN A 55 -4.88 -8.27 13.13
N SER A 56 -5.89 -7.99 12.31
CA SER A 56 -5.70 -7.53 10.94
C SER A 56 -5.12 -6.12 10.87
N VAL A 57 -5.60 -5.20 11.70
CA VAL A 57 -5.04 -3.84 11.78
C VAL A 57 -3.58 -3.90 12.26
N ILE A 58 -3.28 -4.69 13.29
CA ILE A 58 -1.91 -4.91 13.78
C ILE A 58 -1.03 -5.52 12.68
N PHE A 59 -1.53 -6.50 11.93
CA PHE A 59 -0.77 -7.08 10.83
C PHE A 59 -0.40 -6.00 9.82
N ILE A 60 -1.37 -5.21 9.36
CA ILE A 60 -1.13 -4.17 8.35
C ILE A 60 -0.19 -3.08 8.88
N SER A 61 -0.34 -2.65 10.14
CA SER A 61 0.51 -1.63 10.75
C SER A 61 1.98 -2.03 10.85
N ASN A 62 2.30 -3.32 10.73
CA ASN A 62 3.67 -3.82 10.71
C ASN A 62 4.36 -3.66 9.35
N TYR A 63 3.63 -3.32 8.29
CA TYR A 63 4.19 -3.18 6.95
C TYR A 63 3.88 -1.81 6.35
N ALA A 64 2.62 -1.39 6.41
CA ALA A 64 2.15 -0.17 5.79
C ALA A 64 1.84 0.93 6.82
N PRO A 65 1.97 2.22 6.44
CA PRO A 65 1.59 3.33 7.29
C PRO A 65 0.14 3.19 7.77
N THR A 66 -0.06 3.19 9.09
CA THR A 66 -1.37 3.05 9.72
C THR A 66 -1.44 4.04 10.87
N SER A 67 -2.53 4.79 10.96
CA SER A 67 -2.71 5.87 11.93
C SER A 67 -3.18 5.30 13.28
N THR A 68 -2.42 4.35 13.84
CA THR A 68 -2.80 3.63 15.08
C THR A 68 -3.01 4.55 16.28
N ASN A 69 -2.36 5.71 16.30
CA ASN A 69 -2.54 6.72 17.36
C ASN A 69 -3.91 7.40 17.29
N GLU A 70 -4.49 7.51 16.09
CA GLU A 70 -5.86 8.04 15.90
C GLU A 70 -6.93 7.00 16.30
N ILE A 71 -6.54 5.74 16.51
CA ILE A 71 -7.39 4.66 17.02
C ILE A 71 -7.44 4.66 18.56
N MET A 72 -6.57 5.43 19.24
CA MET A 72 -6.49 5.53 20.71
C MET A 72 -7.66 6.30 21.36
N ASN A 73 -8.83 6.38 20.73
CA ASN A 73 -10.00 6.96 21.38
C ASN A 73 -10.55 6.03 22.49
N TYR A 74 -11.36 6.57 23.39
CA TYR A 74 -12.00 5.82 24.50
C TYR A 74 -12.74 4.56 24.04
N SER A 75 -13.19 4.55 22.79
CA SER A 75 -13.97 3.46 22.21
C SER A 75 -13.10 2.35 21.62
N ARG A 76 -11.77 2.55 21.47
CA ARG A 76 -10.83 1.66 20.75
C ARG A 76 -11.37 1.24 19.38
N THR A 77 -12.15 2.14 18.77
CA THR A 77 -12.77 1.91 17.48
C THR A 77 -11.94 2.58 16.41
N TYR A 78 -11.85 1.95 15.24
CA TYR A 78 -11.22 2.56 14.08
C TYR A 78 -12.22 3.51 13.42
N PRO A 79 -12.05 4.84 13.51
CA PRO A 79 -13.01 5.77 12.93
C PRO A 79 -13.00 5.64 11.39
N PHE A 80 -14.18 5.60 10.77
CA PHE A 80 -14.31 5.33 9.34
C PHE A 80 -13.49 6.29 8.46
N GLY A 81 -13.53 7.59 8.74
CA GLY A 81 -12.77 8.58 7.98
C GLY A 81 -11.23 8.48 8.14
N VAL A 82 -10.74 7.87 9.23
CA VAL A 82 -9.31 7.54 9.39
C VAL A 82 -8.99 6.29 8.57
N TYR A 83 -9.85 5.28 8.65
CA TYR A 83 -9.72 4.06 7.87
C TYR A 83 -9.67 4.32 6.36
N GLU A 84 -10.53 5.19 5.81
CA GLU A 84 -10.51 5.48 4.36
C GLU A 84 -9.15 6.02 3.90
N LYS A 85 -8.56 6.92 4.70
CA LYS A 85 -7.24 7.50 4.42
C LYS A 85 -6.15 6.44 4.51
N ASP A 86 -6.18 5.60 5.53
CA ASP A 86 -5.17 4.57 5.75
C ASP A 86 -5.28 3.45 4.72
N ARG A 87 -6.48 3.01 4.37
CA ARG A 87 -6.70 2.02 3.31
C ARG A 87 -6.07 2.44 2.00
N LYS A 88 -6.22 3.70 1.61
CA LYS A 88 -5.53 4.25 0.44
C LYS A 88 -4.01 4.13 0.57
N LYS A 89 -3.44 4.54 1.71
CA LYS A 89 -2.00 4.41 1.98
C LYS A 89 -1.52 2.95 1.97
N TRP A 90 -2.33 1.99 2.43
CA TRP A 90 -1.98 0.57 2.43
C TRP A 90 -1.82 0.03 1.02
N ILE A 91 -2.76 0.37 0.13
CA ILE A 91 -2.69 -0.02 -1.28
C ILE A 91 -1.50 0.64 -1.97
N GLU A 92 -1.30 1.95 -1.77
CA GLU A 92 -0.16 2.68 -2.32
C GLU A 92 1.18 2.09 -1.84
N TRP A 93 1.28 1.78 -0.54
CA TRP A 93 2.46 1.13 0.01
C TRP A 93 2.69 -0.25 -0.60
N TYR A 94 1.64 -1.07 -0.73
CA TYR A 94 1.77 -2.40 -1.34
C TYR A 94 2.28 -2.30 -2.78
N GLU A 95 1.64 -1.46 -3.61
CA GLU A 95 2.02 -1.30 -5.01
C GLU A 95 3.47 -0.83 -5.18
N LYS A 96 3.93 0.06 -4.31
CA LYS A 96 5.31 0.55 -4.29
C LYS A 96 6.34 -0.51 -3.87
N ASN A 97 5.94 -1.47 -3.03
CA ASN A 97 6.88 -2.40 -2.39
C ASN A 97 6.74 -3.86 -2.86
N LYS A 98 5.68 -4.22 -3.59
CA LYS A 98 5.36 -5.62 -3.93
C LYS A 98 6.49 -6.36 -4.64
N CYS A 99 7.31 -5.67 -5.43
CA CYS A 99 8.42 -6.25 -6.17
C CYS A 99 9.69 -6.53 -5.34
N ASN A 100 9.69 -6.19 -4.05
CA ASN A 100 10.85 -6.34 -3.16
C ASN A 100 10.86 -7.66 -2.38
N ASN A 101 10.15 -8.69 -2.84
CA ASN A 101 10.03 -10.00 -2.18
C ASN A 101 9.79 -9.89 -0.66
N ILE A 102 8.71 -9.19 -0.27
CA ILE A 102 8.41 -8.88 1.12
C ILE A 102 8.28 -10.18 1.94
N GLN A 103 9.03 -10.28 3.02
CA GLN A 103 9.01 -11.44 3.91
C GLN A 103 7.98 -11.26 5.02
N ILE A 104 7.30 -12.36 5.37
CA ILE A 104 6.35 -12.38 6.48
C ILE A 104 7.15 -12.35 7.79
N LYS A 105 6.95 -11.32 8.60
CA LYS A 105 7.56 -11.18 9.92
C LYS A 105 7.07 -12.31 10.84
N LYS A 106 8.01 -12.90 11.58
CA LYS A 106 7.70 -13.94 12.59
C LYS A 106 7.02 -13.38 13.84
N LYS A 107 7.25 -12.11 14.15
CA LYS A 107 6.69 -11.39 15.30
C LYS A 107 6.18 -10.03 14.84
N HIS A 108 4.96 -9.70 15.23
CA HIS A 108 4.37 -8.39 14.99
C HIS A 108 4.58 -7.49 16.21
N ILE A 109 4.92 -6.23 15.96
CA ILE A 109 4.90 -5.18 16.97
C ILE A 109 3.45 -4.80 17.18
N ILE A 110 2.97 -4.89 18.41
CA ILE A 110 1.62 -4.49 18.79
C ILE A 110 1.66 -2.98 19.07
N PRO A 111 0.91 -2.15 18.34
CA PRO A 111 0.79 -0.73 18.64
C PRO A 111 0.22 -0.51 20.04
N GLU A 112 0.66 0.56 20.72
CA GLU A 112 0.24 0.91 22.07
C GLU A 112 -1.29 0.95 22.23
N ALA A 113 -2.00 1.44 21.22
CA ALA A 113 -3.47 1.45 21.14
C ALA A 113 -4.14 0.08 21.38
N TYR A 114 -3.41 -1.02 21.20
CA TYR A 114 -3.89 -2.39 21.34
C TYR A 114 -3.18 -3.18 22.45
N ILE A 115 -2.30 -2.54 23.22
CA ILE A 115 -1.73 -3.14 24.42
C ILE A 115 -2.83 -3.16 25.49
N LYS A 116 -3.03 -4.33 26.13
CA LYS A 116 -4.01 -4.52 27.20
C LYS A 116 -3.52 -3.94 28.51
#